data_AF-A0A031G383-F1
#
_entry.id   AF-A0A031G383-F1
#
_cell.length_a   1.000
_cell.length_b   1.000
_cell.length_c   1.000
_cell.angle_alpha   90.00
_cell.angle_beta   90.00
_cell.angle_gamma   90.00
#
_symmetry.space_group_name_H-M   'P 1'
#
loop_
_entity.id
_entity.type
_entity.pdbx_description
1 polymer ?
#
loop_
_entity_poly.entity_id
_entity_poly.type
_entity_poly.pdbx_seq_one_letter_code
_entity_poly.pdbx_strand_id
1 'polypeptide(L)'
;MVQGFNHHREWIAALDKYEKLLIENPDLRWEGLPGDQHTRMALGLYKLKCFAERMLEGSTAIWARLDAMDELRLHLISEHHWTLQEVRQIQDEEDFVFLLHDELQQMKLTEQEAGPVRQWTDHLGSRGEYQQHYRDSAS
;
A
#
# COMPACT_ATOMS: atom_id res chain seq x y z
N MET A 1 -16.38 3.44 -18.53
CA MET A 1 -15.22 4.20 -18.00
C MET A 1 -14.72 3.46 -16.79
N VAL A 2 -13.54 2.84 -16.88
CA VAL A 2 -12.83 2.38 -15.68
C VAL A 2 -12.43 3.65 -14.96
N GLN A 3 -12.94 3.89 -13.75
CA GLN A 3 -12.43 5.00 -12.94
C GLN A 3 -10.95 4.68 -12.68
N GLY A 4 -10.05 5.53 -13.20
CA GLY A 4 -8.62 5.37 -12.93
C GLY A 4 -8.34 5.44 -11.44
N PHE A 5 -7.25 4.80 -11.01
CA PHE A 5 -6.85 4.75 -9.62
C PHE A 5 -6.72 6.16 -9.03
N ASN A 6 -7.50 6.43 -7.98
CA ASN A 6 -7.52 7.75 -7.34
C ASN A 6 -6.66 7.72 -6.08
N HIS A 7 -5.40 8.13 -6.22
CA HIS A 7 -4.42 8.20 -5.15
C HIS A 7 -4.92 8.90 -3.88
N HIS A 8 -5.67 10.00 -4.02
CA HIS A 8 -6.18 10.73 -2.85
C HIS A 8 -7.26 9.93 -2.13
N ARG A 9 -8.21 9.35 -2.87
CA ARG A 9 -9.27 8.52 -2.30
C ARG A 9 -8.70 7.28 -1.60
N GLU A 10 -7.76 6.59 -2.23
CA GLU A 10 -7.17 5.37 -1.66
C GLU A 10 -6.32 5.67 -0.41
N TRP A 11 -5.63 6.81 -0.39
CA TRP A 11 -4.93 7.28 0.80
C TRP A 11 -5.88 7.55 1.98
N ILE A 12 -6.95 8.32 1.75
CA ILE A 12 -7.95 8.62 2.79
C ILE A 12 -8.63 7.34 3.28
N ALA A 13 -9.01 6.43 2.36
CA ALA A 13 -9.60 5.16 2.75
C ALA A 13 -8.67 4.30 3.63
N ALA A 14 -7.36 4.32 3.36
CA ALA A 14 -6.38 3.63 4.20
C ALA A 14 -6.25 4.28 5.58
N LEU A 15 -6.28 5.61 5.66
CA LEU A 15 -6.28 6.34 6.94
C LEU A 15 -7.51 6.00 7.77
N ASP A 16 -8.71 6.14 7.20
CA ASP A 16 -9.98 5.86 7.88
C ASP A 16 -10.03 4.41 8.41
N LYS A 17 -9.53 3.45 7.61
CA LYS A 17 -9.46 2.04 7.97
C LYS A 17 -8.63 1.82 9.24
N TYR A 18 -7.40 2.33 9.28
CA TYR A 18 -6.51 2.11 10.42
C TYR A 18 -6.80 2.99 11.62
N GLU A 19 -7.35 4.19 11.41
CA GLU A 19 -7.86 5.02 12.51
C GLU A 19 -8.99 4.27 13.22
N LYS A 20 -9.98 3.79 12.47
CA LYS A 20 -11.08 3.00 13.03
C LYS A 20 -10.58 1.73 13.72
N LEU A 21 -9.66 0.98 13.10
CA LEU A 21 -9.10 -0.25 13.68
C LEU A 21 -8.48 0.01 15.06
N LEU A 22 -7.68 1.08 15.21
CA LEU A 22 -6.99 1.41 16.47
C LEU A 22 -7.89 2.10 17.51
N ILE A 23 -9.04 2.65 17.09
CA ILE A 23 -10.10 3.09 17.99
C ILE A 23 -10.84 1.87 18.57
N GLU A 24 -11.20 0.92 17.70
CA GLU A 24 -11.96 -0.27 18.10
C GLU A 24 -11.10 -1.30 18.84
N ASN A 25 -9.78 -1.32 18.61
CA ASN A 25 -8.86 -2.28 19.20
C ASN A 25 -7.64 -1.59 19.82
N PRO A 26 -7.77 -0.97 21.01
CA PRO A 26 -6.68 -0.26 21.67
C PRO A 26 -5.44 -1.13 21.94
N ASP A 27 -5.62 -2.44 22.11
CA ASP A 27 -4.53 -3.39 22.38
C ASP A 27 -3.59 -3.59 21.17
N LEU A 28 -4.00 -3.17 19.96
CA LEU A 28 -3.14 -3.18 18.78
C LEU A 28 -2.17 -1.99 18.73
N ARG A 29 -2.27 -1.06 19.69
CA ARG A 29 -1.42 0.12 19.71
C ARG A 29 0.00 -0.23 20.11
N TRP A 30 0.97 0.27 19.37
CA TRP A 30 2.39 0.05 19.64
C TRP A 30 2.82 0.81 20.90
N GLU A 31 3.55 0.14 21.79
CA GLU A 31 4.10 0.76 22.99
C GLU A 31 5.13 1.85 22.63
N GLY A 32 5.08 2.99 23.31
CA GLY A 32 6.07 4.06 23.18
C GLY A 32 5.94 4.96 21.93
N LEU A 33 5.04 4.66 20.99
CA LEU A 33 4.79 5.47 19.78
C LEU A 33 3.29 5.73 19.56
N PRO A 34 2.61 6.42 20.49
CA PRO A 34 1.15 6.58 20.42
C PRO A 34 0.67 7.53 19.30
N GLY A 35 1.55 8.41 18.79
CA GLY A 35 1.21 9.37 17.74
C GLY A 35 1.39 8.77 16.34
N ASP A 36 0.35 8.84 15.52
CA ASP A 36 0.36 8.54 14.06
C ASP A 36 0.58 7.08 13.64
N GLN A 37 0.38 6.10 14.53
CA GLN A 37 0.45 4.68 14.14
C GLN A 37 -0.50 4.36 12.97
N HIS A 38 -1.74 4.86 13.00
CA HIS A 38 -2.70 4.65 11.91
C HIS A 38 -2.16 5.17 10.57
N THR A 39 -1.47 6.32 10.57
CA THR A 39 -0.88 6.93 9.38
C THR A 39 0.25 6.06 8.81
N ARG A 40 1.08 5.45 9.67
CA ARG A 40 2.14 4.52 9.26
C ARG A 40 1.57 3.24 8.66
N MET A 41 0.57 2.65 9.31
CA MET A 41 -0.12 1.46 8.78
C MET A 41 -0.81 1.77 7.45
N ALA A 42 -1.44 2.95 7.34
CA ALA A 42 -2.05 3.43 6.11
C ALA A 42 -1.03 3.57 4.98
N LEU A 43 0.21 4.01 5.26
CA LEU A 43 1.27 4.07 4.26
C LEU A 43 1.58 2.69 3.68
N GLY A 44 1.69 1.66 4.52
CA GLY A 44 1.93 0.28 4.06
C GLY A 44 0.86 -0.20 3.08
N LEU A 45 -0.42 -0.06 3.47
CA LEU A 45 -1.54 -0.45 2.62
C LEU A 45 -1.64 0.40 1.35
N TYR A 46 -1.42 1.71 1.45
CA TYR A 46 -1.46 2.61 0.31
C TYR A 46 -0.36 2.28 -0.72
N LYS A 47 0.84 1.94 -0.25
CA LYS A 47 1.94 1.48 -1.11
C LYS A 47 1.59 0.17 -1.81
N LEU A 48 0.96 -0.77 -1.11
CA LEU A 48 0.48 -2.02 -1.72
C LEU A 48 -0.49 -1.73 -2.87
N LYS A 49 -1.46 -0.83 -2.66
CA LYS A 49 -2.42 -0.46 -3.71
C LYS A 49 -1.75 0.20 -4.91
N CYS A 50 -0.80 1.11 -4.68
CA CYS A 50 -0.02 1.72 -5.76
C CYS A 50 0.85 0.67 -6.48
N PHE A 51 1.40 -0.30 -5.76
CA PHE A 51 2.18 -1.39 -6.33
C PHE A 51 1.33 -2.25 -7.27
N ALA A 52 0.15 -2.68 -6.81
CA ALA A 52 -0.80 -3.45 -7.61
C ALA A 52 -1.29 -2.67 -8.84
N GLU A 53 -1.57 -1.37 -8.70
CA GLU A 53 -1.99 -0.54 -9.84
C GLU A 53 -0.91 -0.45 -10.92
N ARG A 54 0.36 -0.22 -10.53
CA ARG A 54 1.48 -0.20 -11.48
C ARG A 54 1.61 -1.53 -12.24
N MET A 55 1.32 -2.66 -11.59
CA MET A 55 1.31 -3.96 -12.24
C MET A 55 0.15 -4.09 -13.24
N LEU A 56 -1.05 -3.65 -12.86
CA LEU A 56 -2.23 -3.65 -13.73
C LEU A 56 -2.03 -2.80 -14.98
N GLU A 57 -1.41 -1.61 -14.87
CA GLU A 57 -1.09 -0.76 -16.01
C GLU A 57 -0.14 -1.45 -17.02
N GLY A 58 0.74 -2.32 -16.53
CA GLY A 58 1.63 -3.14 -17.36
C GLY A 58 0.98 -4.41 -17.92
N SER A 59 -0.17 -4.81 -17.40
CA SER A 59 -0.84 -6.07 -17.74
C SER A 59 -1.63 -5.94 -19.04
N THR A 60 -1.14 -6.57 -20.11
CA THR A 60 -1.77 -6.54 -21.45
C THR A 60 -2.53 -7.81 -21.80
N ALA A 61 -2.87 -8.65 -20.81
CA ALA A 61 -3.52 -9.93 -21.05
C ALA A 61 -4.94 -9.73 -21.63
N ILE A 62 -5.09 -9.96 -22.94
CA ILE A 62 -6.39 -9.80 -23.63
C ILE A 62 -7.38 -10.94 -23.33
N TRP A 63 -6.91 -12.06 -22.78
CA TRP A 63 -7.70 -13.26 -22.53
C TRP A 63 -8.25 -13.35 -21.09
N ALA A 64 -7.80 -12.49 -20.17
CA ALA A 64 -8.29 -12.44 -18.80
C ALA A 64 -8.14 -11.03 -18.25
N ARG A 65 -9.20 -10.52 -17.63
CA ARG A 65 -9.14 -9.26 -16.90
C ARG A 65 -8.83 -9.57 -15.44
N LEU A 66 -7.68 -9.11 -14.97
CA LEU A 66 -7.23 -9.28 -13.60
C LEU A 66 -7.65 -8.07 -12.77
N ASP A 67 -7.94 -8.30 -11.49
CA ASP A 67 -8.03 -7.25 -10.50
C ASP A 67 -6.70 -7.11 -9.74
N ALA A 68 -6.62 -6.13 -8.84
CA ALA A 68 -5.41 -5.85 -8.08
C ALA A 68 -4.94 -7.05 -7.25
N MET A 69 -5.86 -7.80 -6.64
CA MET A 69 -5.50 -8.96 -5.81
C MET A 69 -4.99 -10.11 -6.67
N ASP A 70 -5.58 -10.33 -7.84
CA ASP A 70 -5.11 -11.33 -8.78
C ASP A 70 -3.70 -11.03 -9.30
N GLU A 71 -3.39 -9.76 -9.59
CA GLU A 71 -2.02 -9.35 -9.96
C GLU A 71 -1.02 -9.60 -8.83
N LEU A 72 -1.38 -9.27 -7.58
CA LEU A 72 -0.51 -9.55 -6.42
C LEU A 72 -0.28 -11.05 -6.22
N ARG A 73 -1.32 -11.89 -6.42
CA ARG A 73 -1.18 -13.36 -6.37
C ARG A 73 -0.26 -13.86 -7.47
N LEU A 74 -0.38 -13.32 -8.69
CA LEU A 74 0.51 -13.68 -9.79
C LEU A 74 1.95 -13.25 -9.51
N HIS A 75 2.17 -12.10 -8.88
CA HIS A 75 3.49 -11.66 -8.42
C HIS A 75 4.13 -12.67 -7.48
N LEU A 76 3.38 -13.14 -6.48
CA LEU A 76 3.86 -14.16 -5.54
C LEU A 76 4.21 -15.48 -6.25
N ILE A 77 3.46 -15.85 -7.28
CA ILE A 77 3.78 -17.03 -8.10
C ILE A 77 5.06 -16.79 -8.92
N SER A 78 5.19 -15.63 -9.58
CA SER A 78 6.29 -15.38 -10.53
C SER A 78 7.63 -15.11 -9.85
N GLU A 79 7.64 -14.26 -8.82
CA GLU A 79 8.88 -13.81 -8.17
C GLU A 79 9.22 -14.68 -6.96
N HIS A 80 8.22 -15.09 -6.19
CA HIS A 80 8.42 -15.83 -4.94
C HIS A 80 8.23 -17.35 -5.09
N HIS A 81 7.85 -17.81 -6.29
CA HIS A 81 7.67 -19.23 -6.62
C HIS A 81 6.61 -19.93 -5.75
N TRP A 82 5.61 -19.19 -5.27
CA TRP A 82 4.49 -19.77 -4.56
C TRP A 82 3.62 -20.59 -5.49
N THR A 83 2.93 -21.58 -4.94
CA THR A 83 1.97 -22.37 -5.70
C THR A 83 0.64 -21.64 -5.84
N LEU A 84 -0.10 -21.97 -6.90
CA LEU A 84 -1.46 -21.46 -7.11
C LEU A 84 -2.40 -21.78 -5.93
N GLN A 85 -2.17 -22.92 -5.25
CA GLN A 85 -2.98 -23.30 -4.10
C GLN A 85 -2.74 -22.38 -2.90
N GLU A 86 -1.48 -22.02 -2.63
CA GLU A 86 -1.10 -21.14 -1.52
C GLU A 86 -1.65 -19.73 -1.71
N VAL A 87 -1.42 -19.12 -2.88
CA VAL A 87 -1.88 -17.74 -3.12
C VAL A 87 -3.40 -17.59 -3.15
N ARG A 88 -4.13 -18.68 -3.45
CA ARG A 88 -5.60 -18.71 -3.40
C ARG A 88 -6.16 -18.69 -1.99
N GLN A 89 -5.36 -19.03 -0.97
CA GLN A 89 -5.80 -18.93 0.43
C GLN A 89 -5.80 -17.48 0.93
N ILE A 90 -5.05 -16.58 0.28
CA ILE A 90 -4.96 -15.18 0.69
C ILE A 90 -6.24 -14.44 0.33
N GLN A 91 -6.98 -13.98 1.33
CA GLN A 91 -8.25 -13.26 1.16
C GLN A 91 -8.11 -11.76 1.41
N ASP A 92 -7.22 -11.35 2.33
CA ASP A 92 -7.16 -9.97 2.83
C ASP A 92 -5.97 -9.21 2.23
N GLU A 93 -6.15 -7.90 1.98
CA GLU A 93 -5.08 -7.02 1.47
C GLU A 93 -3.93 -6.90 2.48
N GLU A 94 -4.23 -6.95 3.78
CA GLU A 94 -3.27 -6.87 4.87
C GLU A 94 -2.25 -8.01 4.86
N ASP A 95 -2.65 -9.20 4.44
CA ASP A 95 -1.73 -10.33 4.29
C ASP A 95 -0.66 -10.00 3.25
N PHE A 96 -1.03 -9.34 2.15
CA PHE A 96 -0.07 -8.90 1.14
C PHE A 96 0.88 -7.82 1.64
N VAL A 97 0.45 -6.95 2.57
CA VAL A 97 1.36 -5.97 3.20
C VAL A 97 2.49 -6.69 3.95
N PHE A 98 2.19 -7.83 4.60
CA PHE A 98 3.18 -8.65 5.27
C PHE A 98 4.02 -9.47 4.29
N LEU A 99 3.39 -10.12 3.32
CA LEU A 99 4.08 -11.01 2.38
C LEU A 99 5.01 -10.27 1.42
N LEU A 100 4.66 -9.03 1.05
CA LEU A 100 5.44 -8.17 0.16
C LEU A 100 6.17 -7.06 0.93
N HIS A 101 6.44 -7.29 2.22
CA HIS A 101 7.00 -6.27 3.11
C HIS A 101 8.29 -5.63 2.53
N ASP A 102 9.20 -6.44 2.01
CA ASP A 102 10.50 -5.97 1.53
C ASP A 102 10.38 -5.19 0.22
N GLU A 103 9.54 -5.67 -0.71
CA GLU A 103 9.19 -4.98 -1.95
C GLU A 103 8.57 -3.62 -1.65
N LEU A 104 7.58 -3.60 -0.74
CA LEU A 104 6.93 -2.38 -0.32
C LEU A 104 7.89 -1.46 0.40
N GLN A 105 8.81 -1.95 1.23
CA GLN A 105 9.80 -1.10 1.90
C GLN A 105 10.75 -0.43 0.91
N GLN A 106 11.22 -1.17 -0.09
CA GLN A 106 12.12 -0.68 -1.14
C GLN A 106 11.41 0.24 -2.13
N MET A 107 10.14 -0.02 -2.43
CA MET A 107 9.33 0.79 -3.33
C MET A 107 9.30 2.25 -2.90
N LYS A 108 9.61 3.15 -3.85
CA LYS A 108 9.45 4.60 -3.69
C LYS A 108 8.22 5.07 -4.44
N LEU A 109 7.42 5.89 -3.78
CA LEU A 109 6.26 6.54 -4.37
C LEU A 109 6.71 7.58 -5.40
N THR A 110 6.03 7.65 -6.54
CA THR A 110 6.22 8.74 -7.53
C THR A 110 5.74 10.07 -6.94
N GLU A 111 6.01 11.19 -7.61
CA GLU A 111 5.49 12.48 -7.16
C GLU A 111 3.96 12.52 -7.10
N GLN A 112 3.28 11.88 -8.06
CA GLN A 112 1.82 11.80 -8.10
C GLN A 112 1.26 10.98 -6.93
N GLU A 113 1.86 9.83 -6.64
CA GLU A 113 1.46 8.96 -5.53
C GLU A 113 1.82 9.56 -4.16
N ALA A 114 2.97 10.24 -4.06
CA ALA A 114 3.42 10.88 -2.83
C ALA A 114 2.59 12.13 -2.48
N GLY A 115 1.95 12.76 -3.47
CA GLY A 115 1.14 13.97 -3.32
C GLY A 115 0.16 13.94 -2.12
N PRO A 116 -0.79 12.99 -2.06
CA PRO A 116 -1.74 12.91 -0.95
C PRO A 116 -1.07 12.63 0.40
N VAL A 117 -0.02 11.80 0.43
CA VAL A 117 0.70 11.47 1.67
C VAL A 117 1.43 12.70 2.20
N ARG A 118 2.12 13.46 1.33
CA ARG A 118 2.83 14.70 1.69
C ARG A 118 1.88 15.74 2.28
N GLN A 119 0.75 15.98 1.62
CA GLN A 119 -0.28 16.92 2.09
C GLN A 119 -0.78 16.61 3.51
N TRP A 120 -0.85 15.33 3.86
CA TRP A 120 -1.30 14.91 5.19
C TRP A 120 -0.17 14.95 6.23
N THR A 121 1.03 14.49 5.86
CA THR A 121 2.13 14.24 6.80
C THR A 121 3.04 15.45 7.05
N ASP A 122 3.01 16.46 6.18
CA ASP A 122 3.87 17.65 6.32
C ASP A 122 3.64 18.42 7.64
N HIS A 123 2.46 18.29 8.25
CA HIS A 123 2.12 18.93 9.53
C HIS A 123 2.37 18.05 10.77
N LEU A 124 2.65 16.75 10.59
CA LEU A 124 2.68 15.77 11.68
C LEU A 124 4.05 15.63 12.37
N GLY A 125 5.04 16.45 12.01
CA GLY A 125 6.39 16.40 12.60
C GLY A 125 7.20 15.13 12.26
N SER A 126 6.55 14.12 11.68
CA SER A 126 7.10 12.83 11.22
C SER A 126 7.61 12.87 9.77
N ARG A 127 7.75 14.07 9.20
CA ARG A 127 8.14 14.32 7.79
C ARG A 127 9.39 13.55 7.34
N GLY A 128 10.41 13.42 8.20
CA GLY A 128 11.65 12.70 7.87
C GLY A 128 11.44 11.20 7.65
N GLU A 129 10.54 10.58 8.42
CA GLU A 129 10.19 9.15 8.30
C GLU A 129 9.41 8.86 7.00
N TYR A 130 8.60 9.81 6.54
CA TYR A 130 7.87 9.65 5.28
C TYR A 130 8.72 9.97 4.05
N GLN A 131 9.67 10.90 4.16
CA GLN A 131 10.54 11.33 3.07
C GLN A 131 11.31 10.17 2.43
N GLN A 132 11.81 9.23 3.23
CA GLN A 132 12.50 8.04 2.72
C GLN A 132 11.62 7.15 1.82
N HIS A 133 10.30 7.32 1.80
CA HIS A 133 9.39 6.52 0.97
C HIS A 133 9.01 7.22 -0.35
N TYR A 134 9.48 8.44 -0.58
CA TYR A 134 9.25 9.16 -1.82
C TYR A 134 10.45 8.99 -2.75
N ARG A 135 10.22 9.04 -4.07
CA ARG A 135 11.32 9.24 -5.01
C ARG A 135 11.87 10.64 -4.77
N ASP A 136 13.19 10.75 -4.73
CA ASP A 136 13.86 12.06 -4.72
C ASP A 136 13.35 12.84 -5.93
N SER A 137 12.80 14.02 -5.70
CA SER A 137 12.54 14.96 -6.78
C SER A 137 13.89 15.27 -7.40
N ALA A 138 14.10 14.85 -8.65
CA ALA A 138 15.33 15.16 -9.37
C ALA A 138 15.54 16.67 -9.29
N SER A 139 16.67 17.06 -8.70
CA SER A 139 17.13 18.44 -8.61
C SER A 139 17.43 19.01 -9.99
#